data_AF-A0A953LMS1-F1
#
_entry.id   AF-A0A953LMS1-F1
#
_cell.length_a   1.000
_cell.length_b   1.000
_cell.length_c   1.000
_cell.angle_alpha   90.00
_cell.angle_beta   90.00
_cell.angle_gamma   90.00
#
_symmetry.space_group_name_H-M   'P 1'
#
loop_
_entity.id
_entity.type
_entity.pdbx_description
1 polymer ?
#
loop_
_entity_poly.entity_id
_entity_poly.type
_entity_poly.pdbx_seq_one_letter_code
_entity_poly.pdbx_strand_id
1 'polypeptide(L)'
;VVKVFLMDEDYAKMIDDVERNDVDLDWAWVKTADGKMKGEPKKLGFDISGAKSVAIPEVKKFHKGMVPAEVLAAVRDSLSQAFKELGIETVATGGDLTFEAVLVDYKKDGTFTPFGTIQPFVEIEARLKDNRSGETWMLIRDQSHGDGGDGAAFNFADNVIRFLQ
;
A
#
# COMPACT_ATOMS: atom_id res chain seq x y z
N VAL A 1 9.99 -12.17 8.23
CA VAL A 1 10.01 -10.69 8.31
C VAL A 1 10.74 -10.13 7.09
N VAL A 2 10.02 -9.39 6.25
CA VAL A 2 10.51 -8.76 5.02
C VAL A 2 11.06 -7.39 5.39
N LYS A 3 12.35 -7.13 5.13
CA LYS A 3 13.05 -5.90 5.55
C LYS A 3 13.23 -4.92 4.39
N VAL A 4 12.14 -4.55 3.70
CA VAL A 4 12.24 -3.53 2.63
C VAL A 4 11.83 -2.15 3.15
N PHE A 5 10.63 -2.03 3.73
CA PHE A 5 10.24 -0.85 4.49
C PHE A 5 10.12 -1.15 5.97
N LEU A 6 9.45 -2.25 6.30
CA LEU A 6 9.21 -2.65 7.68
C LEU A 6 10.41 -3.39 8.25
N MET A 7 11.04 -2.83 9.27
CA MET A 7 12.03 -3.52 10.10
C MET A 7 11.32 -4.21 11.26
N ASP A 8 12.03 -5.11 11.97
CA ASP A 8 11.45 -5.83 13.13
C ASP A 8 10.84 -4.85 14.16
N GLU A 9 11.46 -3.68 14.32
CA GLU A 9 10.96 -2.59 15.18
C GLU A 9 9.71 -1.88 14.64
N ASP A 10 9.52 -1.86 13.32
CA ASP A 10 8.32 -1.30 12.71
C ASP A 10 7.16 -2.27 12.86
N TYR A 11 7.39 -3.58 12.63
CA TYR A 11 6.40 -4.62 12.90
C TYR A 11 5.91 -4.62 14.35
N ALA A 12 6.80 -4.35 15.31
CA ALA A 12 6.41 -4.22 16.72
C ALA A 12 5.49 -3.01 16.99
N LYS A 13 5.39 -2.07 16.06
CA LYS A 13 4.56 -0.87 16.12
C LYS A 13 3.38 -0.91 15.15
N MET A 14 3.32 -1.89 14.24
CA MET A 14 2.18 -2.08 13.35
C MET A 14 0.97 -2.50 14.18
N ILE A 15 -0.19 -2.11 13.71
CA ILE A 15 -1.46 -2.47 14.31
C ILE A 15 -2.23 -3.30 13.30
N ASP A 16 -2.83 -4.36 13.80
CA ASP A 16 -3.67 -5.31 13.07
C ASP A 16 -5.09 -4.72 12.91
N ASP A 17 -5.77 -5.07 11.81
CA ASP A 17 -7.17 -4.75 11.53
C ASP A 17 -7.49 -3.24 11.62
N VAL A 18 -6.79 -2.42 10.82
CA VAL A 18 -6.95 -0.96 10.82
C VAL A 18 -8.08 -0.53 9.89
N GLU A 19 -9.16 -0.01 10.46
CA GLU A 19 -10.34 0.46 9.71
C GLU A 19 -10.35 1.99 9.50
N ARG A 20 -10.65 2.43 8.27
CA ARG A 20 -11.05 3.81 7.96
C ARG A 20 -11.80 3.89 6.62
N ASN A 21 -12.84 4.73 6.54
CA ASN A 21 -13.61 4.99 5.31
C ASN A 21 -14.09 3.69 4.63
N ASP A 22 -14.59 2.75 5.43
CA ASP A 22 -15.06 1.42 5.02
C ASP A 22 -13.96 0.58 4.31
N VAL A 23 -12.70 0.83 4.65
CA VAL A 23 -11.53 0.02 4.26
C VAL A 23 -10.92 -0.56 5.50
N ASP A 24 -10.74 -1.87 5.48
CA ASP A 24 -9.97 -2.62 6.47
C ASP A 24 -8.59 -2.92 5.86
N LEU A 25 -7.53 -2.53 6.57
CA LEU A 25 -6.16 -2.88 6.23
C LEU A 25 -5.66 -3.93 7.22
N ASP A 26 -5.01 -4.99 6.73
CA ASP A 26 -4.48 -6.05 7.60
C ASP A 26 -3.52 -5.49 8.65
N TRP A 27 -2.55 -4.68 8.21
CA TRP A 27 -1.62 -4.00 9.11
C TRP A 27 -1.30 -2.58 8.65
N ALA A 28 -1.37 -1.62 9.57
CA ALA A 28 -0.88 -0.27 9.31
C ALA A 28 -0.17 0.35 10.52
N TRP A 29 0.75 1.27 10.20
CA TRP A 29 1.22 2.30 11.10
C TRP A 29 1.01 3.67 10.46
N VAL A 30 0.42 4.59 11.22
CA VAL A 30 -0.03 5.88 10.72
C VAL A 30 0.35 7.00 11.69
N LYS A 31 0.83 8.13 11.14
CA LYS A 31 1.09 9.35 11.93
C LYS A 31 -0.22 10.06 12.29
N THR A 32 -0.46 10.29 13.57
CA THR A 32 -1.65 11.00 14.10
C THR A 32 -1.42 12.50 14.30
N ALA A 33 -2.51 13.26 14.47
CA ALA A 33 -2.51 14.72 14.62
C ALA A 33 -1.66 15.25 15.78
N ASP A 34 -1.43 14.44 16.81
CA ASP A 34 -0.52 14.73 17.92
C ASP A 34 0.96 14.40 17.63
N GLY A 35 1.26 14.04 16.37
CA GLY A 35 2.59 13.65 15.89
C GLY A 35 3.01 12.24 16.29
N LYS A 36 2.12 11.42 16.86
CA LYS A 36 2.44 10.09 17.37
C LYS A 36 2.04 8.96 16.43
N MET A 37 2.45 7.75 16.79
CA MET A 37 2.14 6.50 16.11
C MET A 37 0.95 5.82 16.81
N LYS A 38 -0.13 5.46 16.09
CA LYS A 38 -1.31 4.79 16.68
C LYS A 38 -2.01 3.82 15.71
N GLY A 39 -2.72 2.87 16.32
CA GLY A 39 -3.52 1.80 15.71
C GLY A 39 -4.78 2.21 15.00
N GLU A 40 -5.65 2.89 15.72
CA GLU A 40 -6.90 3.39 15.16
C GLU A 40 -6.86 4.92 15.21
N PRO A 41 -6.20 5.56 14.24
CA PRO A 41 -6.09 7.01 14.23
C PRO A 41 -7.45 7.62 13.92
N LYS A 42 -8.15 8.14 14.95
CA LYS A 42 -9.37 8.96 14.73
C LYS A 42 -9.12 10.20 13.86
N LYS A 43 -7.86 10.66 13.79
CA LYS A 43 -7.41 11.80 12.98
C LYS A 43 -5.97 11.58 12.52
N LEU A 44 -5.73 11.67 11.22
CA LEU A 44 -4.38 11.73 10.67
C LEU A 44 -3.67 13.02 11.09
N GLY A 45 -2.36 12.93 11.26
CA GLY A 45 -1.49 14.10 11.44
C GLY A 45 -0.83 14.59 10.17
N PHE A 46 -1.16 13.96 9.06
CA PHE A 46 -0.75 14.40 7.74
C PHE A 46 -1.97 14.73 6.90
N ASP A 47 -1.76 15.64 5.97
CA ASP A 47 -2.77 16.09 5.02
C ASP A 47 -2.17 16.03 3.63
N ILE A 48 -2.76 15.19 2.78
CA ILE A 48 -2.34 15.05 1.39
C ILE A 48 -3.05 16.02 0.45
N SER A 49 -4.07 16.75 0.90
CA SER A 49 -4.83 17.69 0.05
C SER A 49 -3.96 18.84 -0.48
N GLY A 50 -2.87 19.16 0.21
CA GLY A 50 -1.87 20.14 -0.23
C GLY A 50 -0.79 19.58 -1.16
N ALA A 51 -0.77 18.27 -1.42
CA ALA A 51 0.17 17.67 -2.37
C ALA A 51 -0.39 17.78 -3.80
N LYS A 52 0.44 18.22 -4.73
CA LYS A 52 0.08 18.32 -6.16
C LYS A 52 0.64 17.16 -6.96
N SER A 53 1.71 16.54 -6.46
CA SER A 53 2.42 15.48 -7.15
C SER A 53 2.84 14.34 -6.24
N VAL A 54 2.83 13.12 -6.77
CA VAL A 54 3.35 11.92 -6.13
C VAL A 54 4.32 11.20 -7.07
N ALA A 55 5.49 10.85 -6.56
CA ALA A 55 6.38 9.92 -7.23
C ALA A 55 6.00 8.49 -6.84
N ILE A 56 5.75 7.65 -7.84
CA ILE A 56 5.49 6.20 -7.66
C ILE A 56 6.58 5.44 -8.43
N PRO A 57 7.68 5.06 -7.75
CA PRO A 57 8.76 4.28 -8.36
C PRO A 57 8.29 2.89 -8.82
N GLU A 58 9.19 2.15 -9.48
CA GLU A 58 8.93 0.76 -9.83
C GLU A 58 8.63 -0.09 -8.59
N VAL A 59 7.54 -0.86 -8.66
CA VAL A 59 7.16 -1.81 -7.60
C VAL A 59 8.17 -2.94 -7.60
N LYS A 60 8.83 -3.12 -6.46
CA LYS A 60 9.83 -4.18 -6.29
C LYS A 60 9.11 -5.48 -5.90
N LYS A 61 9.76 -6.62 -6.14
CA LYS A 61 9.30 -7.93 -5.63
C LYS A 61 10.21 -8.43 -4.52
N PHE A 62 9.63 -9.13 -3.55
CA PHE A 62 10.38 -9.76 -2.47
C PHE A 62 10.47 -11.29 -2.57
N HIS A 63 9.40 -11.99 -2.97
CA HIS A 63 9.37 -13.46 -2.86
C HIS A 63 10.20 -14.23 -3.89
N LYS A 64 10.59 -15.46 -3.50
CA LYS A 64 11.34 -16.48 -4.25
C LYS A 64 10.67 -17.00 -5.54
N GLY A 65 9.43 -16.58 -5.83
CA GLY A 65 8.68 -16.98 -7.02
C GLY A 65 8.94 -16.08 -8.22
N MET A 66 8.70 -16.59 -9.44
CA MET A 66 8.64 -15.74 -10.63
C MET A 66 7.35 -14.94 -10.62
N VAL A 67 7.37 -13.77 -9.97
CA VAL A 67 6.33 -12.74 -10.19
C VAL A 67 6.62 -12.10 -11.55
N PRO A 68 5.66 -12.15 -12.49
CA PRO A 68 5.84 -11.55 -13.81
C PRO A 68 5.96 -10.03 -13.72
N ALA A 69 6.76 -9.42 -14.59
CA ALA A 69 7.02 -7.97 -14.56
C ALA A 69 5.75 -7.16 -14.85
N GLU A 70 4.84 -7.72 -15.66
CA GLU A 70 3.54 -7.13 -15.96
C GLU A 70 2.66 -6.95 -14.73
N VAL A 71 2.77 -7.81 -13.71
CA VAL A 71 2.00 -7.68 -12.46
C VAL A 71 2.54 -6.51 -11.63
N LEU A 72 3.86 -6.35 -11.55
CA LEU A 72 4.48 -5.23 -10.85
C LEU A 72 4.13 -3.89 -11.53
N ALA A 73 4.09 -3.88 -12.87
CA ALA A 73 3.61 -2.74 -13.63
C ALA A 73 2.12 -2.47 -13.37
N ALA A 74 1.26 -3.49 -13.37
CA ALA A 74 -0.17 -3.35 -13.09
C ALA A 74 -0.45 -2.76 -11.70
N VAL A 75 0.30 -3.18 -10.66
CA VAL A 75 0.21 -2.57 -9.32
C VAL A 75 0.60 -1.09 -9.36
N ARG A 76 1.72 -0.76 -10.02
CA ARG A 76 2.17 0.63 -10.14
C ARG A 76 1.17 1.49 -10.90
N ASP A 77 0.62 0.98 -12.00
CA ASP A 77 -0.33 1.68 -12.85
C ASP A 77 -1.66 1.90 -12.12
N SER A 78 -2.13 0.90 -11.37
CA SER A 78 -3.32 1.01 -10.52
C SER A 78 -3.15 2.08 -9.44
N LEU A 79 -2.02 2.08 -8.72
CA LEU A 79 -1.70 3.14 -7.76
C LEU A 79 -1.62 4.52 -8.45
N SER A 80 -1.02 4.59 -9.63
CA SER A 80 -0.89 5.83 -10.39
C SER A 80 -2.24 6.39 -10.82
N GLN A 81 -3.16 5.53 -11.27
CA GLN A 81 -4.52 5.92 -11.60
C GLN A 81 -5.25 6.43 -10.35
N ALA A 82 -5.16 5.68 -9.25
CA ALA A 82 -5.88 5.99 -8.03
C ALA A 82 -5.42 7.34 -7.41
N PHE A 83 -4.13 7.67 -7.44
CA PHE A 83 -3.65 9.00 -7.03
C PHE A 83 -4.14 10.13 -7.97
N LYS A 84 -4.28 9.89 -9.26
CA LYS A 84 -4.86 10.87 -10.19
C LYS A 84 -6.34 11.13 -9.89
N GLU A 85 -7.08 10.12 -9.44
CA GLU A 85 -8.47 10.27 -9.01
C GLU A 85 -8.61 11.13 -7.75
N LEU A 86 -7.56 11.21 -6.92
CA LEU A 86 -7.43 12.21 -5.84
C LEU A 86 -7.05 13.63 -6.32
N GLY A 87 -6.83 13.82 -7.62
CA GLY A 87 -6.32 15.08 -8.17
C GLY A 87 -4.82 15.30 -7.95
N ILE A 88 -4.06 14.25 -7.64
CA ILE A 88 -2.61 14.30 -7.45
C ILE A 88 -1.91 13.77 -8.71
N GLU A 89 -1.05 14.59 -9.32
CA GLU A 89 -0.32 14.20 -10.52
C GLU A 89 0.78 13.17 -10.22
N THR A 90 0.90 12.15 -11.07
CA THR A 90 1.95 11.14 -10.94
C THR A 90 3.19 11.57 -11.71
N VAL A 91 4.33 11.65 -11.03
CA VAL A 91 5.62 12.00 -11.63
C VAL A 91 6.63 10.85 -11.51
N ALA A 92 7.65 10.83 -12.36
CA ALA A 92 8.67 9.78 -12.33
C ALA A 92 9.55 9.88 -11.08
N THR A 93 9.94 11.10 -10.67
CA THR A 93 10.78 11.38 -9.51
C THR A 93 10.44 12.76 -8.93
N GLY A 94 10.78 12.99 -7.65
CA GLY A 94 10.78 14.33 -7.06
C GLY A 94 9.40 14.97 -6.83
N GLY A 95 8.33 14.19 -6.71
CA GLY A 95 7.01 14.72 -6.33
C GLY A 95 6.96 15.28 -4.91
N ASP A 96 5.84 15.90 -4.53
CA ASP A 96 5.60 16.34 -3.14
C ASP A 96 5.59 15.15 -2.18
N LEU A 97 5.02 14.04 -2.66
CA LEU A 97 4.96 12.75 -1.98
C LEU A 97 5.80 11.71 -2.72
N THR A 98 6.26 10.70 -1.99
CA THR A 98 6.71 9.43 -2.59
C THR A 98 5.88 8.30 -2.02
N PHE A 99 5.24 7.52 -2.90
CA PHE A 99 4.57 6.28 -2.54
C PHE A 99 5.35 5.10 -3.09
N GLU A 100 6.01 4.35 -2.20
CA GLU A 100 6.82 3.20 -2.58
C GLU A 100 6.09 1.92 -2.18
N ALA A 101 6.09 0.91 -3.05
CA ALA A 101 5.42 -0.36 -2.82
C ALA A 101 6.32 -1.54 -3.18
N VAL A 102 6.15 -2.64 -2.44
CA VAL A 102 6.85 -3.90 -2.62
C VAL A 102 5.81 -5.00 -2.57
N LEU A 103 5.77 -5.82 -3.62
CA LEU A 103 4.95 -7.01 -3.65
C LEU A 103 5.66 -8.12 -2.86
N VAL A 104 5.02 -8.52 -1.76
CA VAL A 104 5.51 -9.48 -0.76
C VAL A 104 5.13 -10.91 -1.13
N ASP A 105 3.88 -11.10 -1.54
CA ASP A 105 3.35 -12.38 -2.02
C ASP A 105 2.30 -12.15 -3.11
N TYR A 106 2.06 -13.17 -3.93
CA TYR A 106 1.17 -13.10 -5.07
C TYR A 106 0.59 -14.46 -5.43
N LYS A 107 -0.72 -14.46 -5.58
CA LYS A 107 -1.47 -15.58 -6.12
C LYS A 107 -2.34 -15.11 -7.28
N LYS A 108 -1.96 -15.49 -8.50
CA LYS A 108 -2.67 -15.11 -9.73
C LYS A 108 -4.08 -15.69 -9.80
N ASP A 109 -4.21 -16.94 -9.39
CA ASP A 109 -5.33 -17.80 -9.70
C ASP A 109 -5.89 -18.51 -8.46
N GLY A 110 -7.18 -18.77 -8.49
CA GLY A 110 -7.83 -19.56 -7.46
C GLY A 110 -7.29 -20.98 -7.46
N THR A 111 -6.84 -21.49 -6.31
CA THR A 111 -6.39 -22.88 -6.17
C THR A 111 -7.29 -23.64 -5.23
N PHE A 112 -7.86 -24.74 -5.73
CA PHE A 112 -8.62 -25.65 -4.89
C PHE A 112 -7.69 -26.51 -4.03
N THR A 113 -7.94 -26.55 -2.73
CA THR A 113 -7.25 -27.41 -1.78
C THR A 113 -8.28 -28.32 -1.07
N PRO A 114 -7.86 -29.42 -0.43
CA PRO A 114 -8.76 -30.26 0.35
C PRO A 114 -9.53 -29.54 1.47
N PHE A 115 -9.07 -28.34 1.88
CA PHE A 115 -9.63 -27.56 2.98
C PHE A 115 -10.30 -26.25 2.52
N GLY A 116 -10.41 -26.02 1.21
CA GLY A 116 -11.07 -24.83 0.65
C GLY A 116 -10.43 -24.29 -0.63
N THR A 117 -11.01 -23.23 -1.19
CA THR A 117 -10.46 -22.51 -2.35
C THR A 117 -9.65 -21.32 -1.86
N ILE A 118 -8.36 -21.29 -2.19
CA ILE A 118 -7.53 -20.09 -2.02
C ILE A 118 -7.89 -19.13 -3.14
N GLN A 119 -8.40 -17.95 -2.83
CA GLN A 119 -8.71 -16.91 -3.80
C GLN A 119 -7.43 -16.23 -4.33
N PRO A 120 -7.44 -15.64 -5.54
CA PRO A 120 -6.37 -14.77 -5.98
C PRO A 120 -6.11 -13.62 -5.00
N PHE A 121 -4.85 -13.24 -4.84
CA PHE A 121 -4.46 -12.12 -3.98
C PHE A 121 -3.12 -11.49 -4.38
N VAL A 122 -2.93 -10.26 -3.92
CA VAL A 122 -1.62 -9.61 -3.80
C VAL A 122 -1.40 -9.26 -2.33
N GLU A 123 -0.21 -9.50 -1.82
CA GLU A 123 0.21 -8.97 -0.52
C GLU A 123 1.28 -7.91 -0.77
N ILE A 124 1.05 -6.69 -0.31
CA ILE A 124 1.91 -5.54 -0.59
C ILE A 124 2.32 -4.85 0.71
N GLU A 125 3.61 -4.55 0.82
CA GLU A 125 4.15 -3.60 1.78
C GLU A 125 4.34 -2.24 1.09
N ALA A 126 3.80 -1.17 1.66
CA ALA A 126 3.94 0.16 1.09
C ALA A 126 4.26 1.24 2.13
N ARG A 127 4.88 2.32 1.64
CA ARG A 127 5.31 3.49 2.40
C ARG A 127 4.86 4.77 1.71
N LEU A 128 4.21 5.66 2.45
CA LEU A 128 3.98 7.03 2.03
C LEU A 128 4.93 7.98 2.79
N LYS A 129 5.69 8.76 2.02
CA LYS A 129 6.64 9.74 2.52
C LYS A 129 6.28 11.14 2.01
N ASP A 130 6.38 12.13 2.89
CA ASP A 130 6.36 13.55 2.49
C ASP A 130 7.78 14.02 2.20
N ASN A 131 8.02 14.41 0.96
CA ASN A 131 9.36 14.83 0.53
C ASN A 131 9.72 16.22 1.04
N ARG A 132 8.74 17.03 1.46
CA ARG A 132 8.97 18.38 2.01
C ARG A 132 9.56 18.34 3.41
N SER A 133 9.01 17.48 4.28
CA SER A 133 9.51 17.25 5.64
C SER A 133 10.56 16.14 5.74
N GLY A 134 10.56 15.21 4.77
CA GLY A 134 11.38 14.00 4.82
C GLY A 134 10.79 12.89 5.71
N GLU A 135 9.62 13.11 6.30
CA GLU A 135 8.99 12.18 7.22
C GLU A 135 8.25 11.05 6.50
N THR A 136 8.26 9.86 7.12
CA THR A 136 7.32 8.79 6.75
C THR A 136 6.01 9.03 7.49
N TRP A 137 4.91 9.09 6.75
CA TRP A 137 3.58 9.35 7.28
C TRP A 137 2.78 8.08 7.51
N MET A 138 3.05 7.07 6.69
CA MET A 138 2.31 5.81 6.71
C MET A 138 3.20 4.66 6.26
N LEU A 139 3.08 3.53 6.96
CA LEU A 139 3.51 2.21 6.50
C LEU A 139 2.30 1.29 6.53
N ILE A 140 2.13 0.48 5.49
CA ILE A 140 1.05 -0.51 5.40
C ILE A 140 1.60 -1.85 4.94
N ARG A 141 0.95 -2.92 5.38
CA ARG A 141 1.06 -4.24 4.80
C ARG A 141 -0.36 -4.79 4.69
N ASP A 142 -0.78 -5.11 3.48
CA ASP A 142 -2.15 -5.52 3.21
C ASP A 142 -2.21 -6.62 2.17
N GLN A 143 -3.09 -7.59 2.39
CA GLN A 143 -3.46 -8.63 1.44
C GLN A 143 -4.82 -8.32 0.83
N SER A 144 -4.80 -7.89 -0.42
CA SER A 144 -6.01 -7.62 -1.18
C SER A 144 -6.36 -8.77 -2.12
N HIS A 145 -7.65 -9.11 -2.20
CA HIS A 145 -8.20 -10.16 -3.05
C HIS A 145 -8.88 -9.58 -4.29
N GLY A 146 -9.04 -10.39 -5.34
CA GLY A 146 -9.73 -10.00 -6.57
C GLY A 146 -10.17 -11.19 -7.43
N ASP A 147 -10.76 -10.90 -8.59
CA ASP A 147 -11.14 -11.89 -9.62
C ASP A 147 -9.91 -12.50 -10.34
N GLY A 148 -8.74 -11.91 -10.12
CA GLY A 148 -7.43 -12.38 -10.53
C GLY A 148 -6.34 -11.50 -9.91
N GLY A 149 -5.09 -11.72 -10.33
CA GLY A 149 -3.96 -10.91 -9.89
C GLY A 149 -4.10 -9.40 -10.15
N ASP A 150 -4.62 -9.03 -11.32
CA ASP A 150 -4.78 -7.62 -11.71
C ASP A 150 -5.94 -6.95 -10.94
N GLY A 151 -7.05 -7.67 -10.74
CA GLY A 151 -8.16 -7.20 -9.91
C GLY A 151 -7.76 -7.03 -8.45
N ALA A 152 -6.92 -7.93 -7.92
CA ALA A 152 -6.37 -7.81 -6.58
C ALA A 152 -5.47 -6.56 -6.43
N ALA A 153 -4.65 -6.26 -7.45
CA ALA A 153 -3.82 -5.06 -7.49
C ALA A 153 -4.65 -3.77 -7.55
N PHE A 154 -5.73 -3.77 -8.34
CA PHE A 154 -6.66 -2.65 -8.41
C PHE A 154 -7.35 -2.41 -7.05
N ASN A 155 -7.86 -3.47 -6.42
CA ASN A 155 -8.52 -3.39 -5.12
C ASN A 155 -7.57 -2.87 -4.03
N PHE A 156 -6.30 -3.30 -4.02
CA PHE A 156 -5.30 -2.73 -3.12
C PHE A 156 -5.14 -1.21 -3.33
N ALA A 157 -5.00 -0.77 -4.59
CA ALA A 157 -4.84 0.65 -4.88
C ALA A 157 -6.07 1.48 -4.47
N ASP A 158 -7.27 0.98 -4.72
CA ASP A 158 -8.53 1.61 -4.30
C ASP A 158 -8.62 1.72 -2.76
N ASN A 159 -8.33 0.62 -2.05
CA ASN A 159 -8.28 0.59 -0.59
C ASN A 159 -7.32 1.63 -0.01
N VAL A 160 -6.10 1.71 -0.57
CA VAL A 160 -5.10 2.72 -0.15
C VAL A 160 -5.64 4.14 -0.35
N ILE A 161 -6.25 4.43 -1.49
CA ILE A 161 -6.76 5.78 -1.77
C ILE A 161 -7.94 6.13 -0.88
N ARG A 162 -8.90 5.23 -0.73
CA ARG A 162 -10.04 5.40 0.19
C ARG A 162 -9.57 5.58 1.63
N PHE A 163 -8.51 4.89 2.04
CA PHE A 163 -7.88 5.11 3.35
C PHE A 163 -7.25 6.50 3.50
N LEU A 164 -6.70 7.06 2.42
CA LEU A 164 -6.03 8.36 2.41
C LEU A 164 -6.99 9.57 2.34
N GLN A 165 -8.24 9.37 1.91
CA GLN A 165 -9.30 10.41 1.88
C GLN A 165 -9.75 10.86 3.27
#